data_AF-I4Y677-F1
#
_entry.id   AF-I4Y677-F1
#
_cell.length_a   1.000
_cell.length_b   1.000
_cell.length_c   1.000
_cell.angle_alpha   90.00
_cell.angle_beta   90.00
_cell.angle_gamma   90.00
#
_symmetry.space_group_name_H-M   'P 1'
#
loop_
_entity.id
_entity.type
_entity.pdbx_description
1 polymer ?
#
loop_
_entity_poly.entity_id
_entity_poly.type
_entity_poly.pdbx_seq_one_letter_code
_entity_poly.pdbx_strand_id
1 'polypeptide(L)'
;MARRSREKKNRTHKKGGLLSHAPGAEETAGVKIPKSFVIKSGDVGKSVNQLVKEIRGILEPNTATRLKERKKNKLPDFLALTGTLGLTHIVIFTRSANHVNMRLARTPKGPTLHFRVERYSLMADLRNASKKIGNLANTHKVPPLLVLNGFPQDSRPHKLAAQLFQSLFPPLDVSNLPLSQARRLLLLSYNPTTKTIDMRHYEITVKPHGVSKRVRRVVPGASTANKLPNLSNVQDISQYILGQENSGYESAVTSDSEVESEVDEAGQPVRVVQLAEDFVGRGNKKDEKRAIKLKEIGPRLEISLVKVTTGLAGSQPKKHGMGGNNEGEVLFHDHVNKSKKEVKDLAKKHAERKAEIARRRKEQEENVERKRKDKEARKAKGETVEDDEEIDEEEVNDDFDDIGDPEEDLENLDFDEPSDEESERESDSESEDEEISNKKLKLN
;
A
#
# COMPACT_ATOMS: atom_id res chain seq x y z
N MET A 1 -30.31 -0.55 55.95
CA MET A 1 -31.33 -0.85 54.94
C MET A 1 -30.75 -0.61 53.54
N ALA A 2 -30.34 -1.68 52.87
CA ALA A 2 -29.65 -1.63 51.58
C ALA A 2 -30.65 -1.47 50.41
N ARG A 3 -30.48 -0.42 49.61
CA ARG A 3 -31.24 -0.20 48.36
C ARG A 3 -30.68 -1.10 47.26
N ARG A 4 -31.36 -2.22 46.99
CA ARG A 4 -31.12 -3.06 45.79
C ARG A 4 -31.62 -2.31 44.54
N SER A 5 -30.71 -1.94 43.64
CA SER A 5 -31.06 -1.45 42.31
C SER A 5 -31.55 -2.62 41.45
N ARG A 6 -32.73 -2.46 40.83
CA ARG A 6 -33.34 -3.44 39.92
C ARG A 6 -32.61 -3.41 38.58
N GLU A 7 -31.87 -4.47 38.29
CA GLU A 7 -31.26 -4.73 37.00
C GLU A 7 -32.35 -5.06 35.95
N LYS A 8 -32.51 -4.21 34.94
CA LYS A 8 -33.43 -4.44 33.81
C LYS A 8 -32.76 -5.39 32.81
N LYS A 9 -33.25 -6.63 32.73
CA LYS A 9 -32.88 -7.59 31.67
C LYS A 9 -33.48 -7.13 30.33
N ASN A 10 -32.62 -6.72 29.40
CA ASN A 10 -33.03 -6.45 28.02
C ASN A 10 -33.08 -7.76 27.23
N ARG A 11 -34.29 -8.09 26.77
CA ARG A 11 -34.61 -9.26 25.96
C ARG A 11 -34.01 -9.13 24.57
N THR A 12 -33.17 -10.09 24.19
CA THR A 12 -32.65 -10.30 22.84
C THR A 12 -33.79 -10.67 21.89
N HIS A 13 -34.17 -9.72 21.03
CA HIS A 13 -34.91 -10.01 19.81
C HIS A 13 -34.10 -9.46 18.64
N LYS A 14 -33.52 -10.36 17.84
CA LYS A 14 -32.97 -10.05 16.51
C LYS A 14 -34.15 -9.61 15.63
N LYS A 15 -34.36 -8.30 15.50
CA LYS A 15 -35.12 -7.76 14.37
C LYS A 15 -34.15 -7.56 13.21
N GLY A 16 -34.42 -8.27 12.13
CA GLY A 16 -33.65 -8.25 10.89
C GLY A 16 -33.52 -6.84 10.34
N GLY A 17 -32.28 -6.44 10.10
CA GLY A 17 -31.90 -5.35 9.23
C GLY A 17 -30.87 -5.90 8.24
N LEU A 18 -31.24 -5.84 6.96
CA LEU A 18 -30.45 -6.26 5.81
C LEU A 18 -29.00 -5.75 5.89
N LEU A 19 -28.06 -6.65 5.54
CA LEU A 19 -26.65 -6.40 5.25
C LEU A 19 -25.74 -6.12 6.47
N SER A 20 -25.58 -7.14 7.31
CA SER A 20 -24.34 -7.33 8.08
C SER A 20 -23.69 -8.63 7.63
N HIS A 21 -22.56 -8.54 6.92
CA HIS A 21 -21.72 -9.70 6.62
C HIS A 21 -21.08 -10.16 7.94
N ALA A 22 -21.67 -11.20 8.53
CA ALA A 22 -21.04 -12.02 9.55
C ALA A 22 -19.82 -12.75 8.93
N PRO A 23 -18.79 -13.09 9.74
CA PRO A 23 -17.63 -13.82 9.25
C PRO A 23 -18.06 -15.27 9.00
N GLY A 24 -17.95 -15.73 7.75
CA GLY A 24 -18.35 -17.10 7.36
C GLY A 24 -19.29 -17.21 6.17
N ALA A 25 -19.52 -16.14 5.39
CA ALA A 25 -20.15 -16.27 4.08
C ALA A 25 -19.11 -16.77 3.06
N GLU A 26 -19.40 -17.95 2.52
CA GLU A 26 -18.60 -18.72 1.58
C GLU A 26 -18.11 -17.90 0.38
N GLU A 27 -16.86 -18.16 0.02
CA GLU A 27 -16.23 -17.76 -1.22
C GLU A 27 -17.04 -18.33 -2.40
N THR A 28 -17.95 -17.54 -2.94
CA THR A 28 -18.55 -17.83 -4.24
C THR A 28 -17.48 -17.67 -5.33
N ALA A 29 -17.05 -18.80 -5.87
CA ALA A 29 -16.40 -18.98 -7.17
C ALA A 29 -15.13 -18.14 -7.45
N GLY A 30 -13.97 -18.71 -7.11
CA GLY A 30 -12.72 -18.58 -7.88
C GLY A 30 -11.92 -17.27 -7.79
N VAL A 31 -12.52 -16.14 -7.38
CA VAL A 31 -11.82 -14.85 -7.29
C VAL A 31 -11.61 -14.47 -5.84
N LYS A 32 -10.46 -14.86 -5.28
CA LYS A 32 -10.04 -14.46 -3.94
C LYS A 32 -9.82 -12.94 -3.92
N ILE A 33 -10.82 -12.19 -3.44
CA ILE A 33 -10.77 -10.73 -3.32
C ILE A 33 -9.57 -10.38 -2.44
N PRO A 34 -8.60 -9.59 -2.93
CA PRO A 34 -7.44 -9.22 -2.15
C PRO A 34 -7.88 -8.37 -0.95
N LYS A 35 -7.49 -8.82 0.24
CA LYS A 35 -7.74 -8.11 1.50
C LYS A 35 -6.43 -7.50 1.98
N SER A 36 -6.45 -6.20 2.26
CA SER A 36 -5.29 -5.45 2.72
C SER A 36 -5.34 -5.14 4.20
N PHE A 37 -4.15 -4.95 4.76
CA PHE A 37 -3.97 -4.69 6.17
C PHE A 37 -2.99 -3.55 6.38
N VAL A 38 -3.41 -2.46 7.01
CA VAL A 38 -2.57 -1.26 7.18
C VAL A 38 -2.26 -1.07 8.65
N ILE A 39 -0.98 -1.09 8.98
CA ILE A 39 -0.47 -0.92 10.33
C ILE A 39 0.63 0.11 10.44
N LYS A 40 0.87 0.54 11.68
CA LYS A 40 2.13 1.17 12.07
C LYS A 40 2.98 0.19 12.87
N SER A 41 4.28 0.35 12.80
CA SER A 41 5.24 -0.37 13.62
C SER A 41 6.11 0.63 14.38
N GLY A 42 6.25 0.44 15.69
CA GLY A 42 6.97 1.35 16.59
C GLY A 42 6.19 2.64 16.92
N ASP A 43 6.91 3.65 17.43
CA ASP A 43 6.32 4.94 17.77
C ASP A 43 6.41 5.95 16.62
N VAL A 44 5.29 6.14 15.92
CA VAL A 44 5.20 6.93 14.69
C VAL A 44 4.61 8.35 14.90
N GLY A 45 4.26 8.73 16.12
CA GLY A 45 3.67 10.05 16.41
C GLY A 45 2.22 10.24 15.92
N LYS A 46 1.62 11.41 16.22
CA LYS A 46 0.19 11.68 15.95
C LYS A 46 -0.13 11.81 14.45
N SER A 47 0.71 12.50 13.68
CA SER A 47 0.48 12.75 12.25
C SER A 47 0.48 11.46 11.43
N VAL A 48 1.46 10.58 11.65
CA VAL A 48 1.51 9.28 10.96
C VAL A 48 0.38 8.36 11.45
N ASN A 49 -0.01 8.42 12.72
CA ASN A 49 -1.21 7.71 13.20
C ASN A 49 -2.48 8.14 12.45
N GLN A 50 -2.59 9.43 12.13
CA GLN A 50 -3.69 9.93 11.33
C GLN A 50 -3.55 9.41 9.90
N LEU A 51 -2.40 9.58 9.27
CA LEU A 51 -2.10 9.09 7.92
C LEU A 51 -2.49 7.61 7.74
N VAL A 52 -2.13 6.74 8.69
CA VAL A 52 -2.48 5.31 8.68
C VAL A 52 -3.99 5.10 8.64
N LYS A 53 -4.78 5.87 9.42
CA LYS A 53 -6.25 5.80 9.37
C LYS A 53 -6.80 6.27 8.01
N GLU A 54 -6.18 7.29 7.43
CA GLU A 54 -6.60 7.83 6.14
C GLU A 54 -6.30 6.85 4.99
N ILE A 55 -5.14 6.17 5.05
CA ILE A 55 -4.77 5.11 4.11
C ILE A 55 -5.69 3.89 4.26
N ARG A 56 -6.08 3.53 5.49
CA ARG A 56 -7.15 2.54 5.69
C ARG A 56 -8.42 2.96 4.96
N GLY A 57 -8.80 4.23 5.06
CA GLY A 57 -9.97 4.80 4.37
C GLY A 57 -9.91 4.71 2.85
N ILE A 58 -8.73 4.90 2.25
CA ILE A 58 -8.52 4.68 0.80
C ILE A 58 -8.82 3.22 0.43
N LEU A 59 -8.30 2.27 1.21
CA LEU A 59 -8.35 0.84 0.90
C LEU A 59 -9.62 0.11 1.40
N GLU A 60 -10.60 0.82 1.97
CA GLU A 60 -11.93 0.25 2.24
C GLU A 60 -12.64 -0.13 0.93
N PRO A 61 -13.53 -1.13 0.89
CA PRO A 61 -14.00 -1.99 1.98
C PRO A 61 -13.08 -3.18 2.28
N ASN A 62 -12.12 -3.50 1.40
CA ASN A 62 -11.31 -4.72 1.47
C ASN A 62 -10.17 -4.64 2.50
N THR A 63 -10.25 -3.68 3.43
CA THR A 63 -9.24 -3.48 4.48
C THR A 63 -9.81 -3.79 5.84
N ALA A 64 -8.99 -4.36 6.72
CA ALA A 64 -9.36 -4.57 8.12
C ALA A 64 -9.31 -3.26 8.92
N THR A 65 -10.31 -2.39 8.75
CA THR A 65 -10.35 -1.06 9.41
C THR A 65 -10.56 -1.14 10.92
N ARG A 66 -11.22 -2.20 11.39
CA ARG A 66 -11.57 -2.37 12.82
C ARG A 66 -10.39 -2.85 13.66
N LEU A 67 -9.29 -3.29 13.05
CA LEU A 67 -8.13 -3.70 13.82
C LEU A 67 -7.47 -2.48 14.46
N LYS A 68 -7.22 -2.57 15.76
CA LYS A 68 -6.54 -1.53 16.54
C LYS A 68 -5.16 -2.03 16.92
N GLU A 69 -4.12 -1.36 16.41
CA GLU A 69 -2.75 -1.59 16.90
C GLU A 69 -2.63 -1.20 18.37
N ARG A 70 -2.05 -2.10 19.17
CA ARG A 70 -1.52 -1.77 20.49
C ARG A 70 -0.01 -1.58 20.36
N LYS A 71 0.58 -0.72 21.21
CA LYS A 71 2.04 -0.51 21.25
C LYS A 71 2.84 -1.79 21.55
N LYS A 72 2.20 -2.76 22.22
CA LYS A 72 2.81 -4.05 22.58
C LYS A 72 2.92 -5.03 21.41
N ASN A 73 2.13 -4.84 20.35
CA ASN A 73 2.09 -5.79 19.24
C ASN A 73 3.36 -5.65 18.40
N LYS A 74 4.01 -6.78 18.11
CA LYS A 74 5.16 -6.85 17.22
C LYS A 74 4.73 -7.23 15.80
N LEU A 75 5.62 -7.05 14.83
CA LEU A 75 5.37 -7.40 13.43
C LEU A 75 5.04 -8.89 13.20
N PRO A 76 5.70 -9.86 13.87
CA PRO A 76 5.36 -11.27 13.74
C PRO A 76 3.92 -11.59 14.18
N ASP A 77 3.42 -10.95 15.23
CA ASP A 77 2.04 -11.12 15.70
C ASP A 77 1.05 -10.74 14.59
N PHE A 78 1.34 -9.66 13.87
CA PHE A 78 0.53 -9.24 12.74
C PHE A 78 0.61 -10.21 11.57
N LEU A 79 1.76 -10.83 11.32
CA LEU A 79 1.91 -11.84 10.28
C LEU A 79 1.10 -13.11 10.61
N ALA A 80 1.11 -13.56 11.86
CA ALA A 80 0.28 -14.68 12.31
C ALA A 80 -1.22 -14.42 12.06
N LEU A 81 -1.68 -13.17 12.25
CA LEU A 81 -3.06 -12.76 11.95
C LEU A 81 -3.38 -12.77 10.45
N THR A 82 -2.39 -12.63 9.56
CA THR A 82 -2.67 -12.63 8.10
C THR A 82 -3.18 -13.98 7.62
N GLY A 83 -2.68 -15.08 8.19
CA GLY A 83 -3.13 -16.43 7.87
C GLY A 83 -4.58 -16.66 8.28
N THR A 84 -4.95 -16.28 9.50
CA THR A 84 -6.30 -16.49 10.04
C THR A 84 -7.35 -15.59 9.40
N LEU A 85 -7.00 -14.36 9.05
CA LEU A 85 -7.91 -13.39 8.42
C LEU A 85 -7.95 -13.48 6.89
N GLY A 86 -7.08 -14.30 6.29
CA GLY A 86 -6.93 -14.42 4.83
C GLY A 86 -6.47 -13.12 4.17
N LEU A 87 -5.62 -12.35 4.84
CA LEU A 87 -5.07 -11.09 4.34
C LEU A 87 -3.99 -11.37 3.29
N THR A 88 -4.05 -10.68 2.16
CA THR A 88 -3.13 -10.87 1.03
C THR A 88 -2.03 -9.81 0.97
N HIS A 89 -2.30 -8.61 1.49
CA HIS A 89 -1.35 -7.50 1.46
C HIS A 89 -1.25 -6.84 2.83
N ILE A 90 -0.04 -6.41 3.17
CA ILE A 90 0.25 -5.62 4.37
C ILE A 90 0.96 -4.33 3.99
N VAL A 91 0.49 -3.21 4.55
CA VAL A 91 1.09 -1.88 4.45
C VAL A 91 1.54 -1.48 5.85
N ILE A 92 2.83 -1.19 6.01
CA ILE A 92 3.42 -0.91 7.31
C ILE A 92 4.06 0.47 7.25
N PHE A 93 3.62 1.37 8.13
CA PHE A 93 4.28 2.65 8.35
C PHE A 93 5.21 2.56 9.55
N THR A 94 6.45 2.98 9.35
CA THR A 94 7.50 3.08 10.37
C THR A 94 8.08 4.47 10.34
N ARG A 95 8.52 4.98 11.48
CA ARG A 95 9.19 6.28 11.58
C ARG A 95 10.60 6.05 12.08
N SER A 96 11.57 6.39 11.25
CA SER A 96 12.98 6.52 11.64
C SER A 96 13.22 7.91 12.25
N ALA A 97 14.44 8.21 12.69
CA ALA A 97 14.77 9.53 13.24
C ALA A 97 14.42 10.68 12.29
N ASN A 98 14.73 10.52 11.00
CA ASN A 98 14.66 11.63 10.02
C ASN A 98 13.56 11.48 8.97
N HIS A 99 12.95 10.31 8.82
CA HIS A 99 12.01 10.04 7.72
C HIS A 99 10.96 8.99 8.10
N VAL A 100 9.83 9.02 7.38
CA VAL A 100 8.77 8.02 7.49
C VAL A 100 8.95 7.01 6.35
N ASN A 101 8.96 5.74 6.70
CA ASN A 101 9.08 4.63 5.76
C ASN A 101 7.74 3.90 5.65
N MET A 102 7.34 3.60 4.41
CA MET A 102 6.17 2.81 4.09
C MET A 102 6.63 1.50 3.44
N ARG A 103 6.27 0.36 4.02
CA ARG A 103 6.51 -0.96 3.44
C ARG A 103 5.20 -1.51 2.90
N LEU A 104 5.18 -1.92 1.64
CA LEU A 104 4.06 -2.63 1.02
C LEU A 104 4.52 -4.03 0.69
N ALA A 105 3.87 -5.04 1.25
CA ALA A 105 4.27 -6.42 1.07
C ALA A 105 3.09 -7.34 0.77
N ARG A 106 3.38 -8.42 0.06
CA ARG A 106 2.45 -9.52 -0.17
C ARG A 106 2.64 -10.61 0.88
N THR A 107 1.59 -10.92 1.62
CA THR A 107 1.62 -11.96 2.66
C THR A 107 1.22 -13.32 2.04
N PRO A 108 1.78 -14.46 2.50
CA PRO A 108 2.72 -14.62 3.62
C PRO A 108 4.22 -14.59 3.24
N LYS A 109 4.61 -14.84 1.98
CA LYS A 109 6.01 -15.08 1.59
C LYS A 109 6.81 -13.86 1.09
N GLY A 110 6.18 -12.70 0.85
CA GLY A 110 6.80 -11.57 0.14
C GLY A 110 6.66 -11.71 -1.38
N PRO A 111 6.84 -10.64 -2.19
CA PRO A 111 7.84 -9.59 -2.04
C PRO A 111 7.42 -8.40 -1.18
N THR A 112 8.42 -7.66 -0.68
CA THR A 112 8.25 -6.40 0.05
C THR A 112 8.90 -5.24 -0.69
N LEU A 113 8.14 -4.17 -0.89
CA LEU A 113 8.62 -2.89 -1.41
C LEU A 113 8.80 -1.93 -0.24
N HIS A 114 9.98 -1.35 -0.15
CA HIS A 114 10.30 -0.32 0.82
C HIS A 114 10.29 1.03 0.14
N PHE A 115 9.35 1.85 0.55
CA PHE A 115 9.22 3.23 0.13
C PHE A 115 9.64 4.17 1.24
N ARG A 116 10.34 5.24 0.89
CA ARG A 116 10.53 6.40 1.74
C ARG A 116 9.46 7.42 1.39
N VAL A 117 8.80 7.97 2.41
CA VAL A 117 7.81 9.04 2.24
C VAL A 117 8.56 10.36 2.28
N GLU A 118 8.64 11.05 1.15
CA GLU A 118 9.30 12.37 1.08
C GLU A 118 8.36 13.47 1.55
N ARG A 119 7.12 13.48 1.05
CA ARG A 119 6.10 14.46 1.42
C ARG A 119 4.78 13.78 1.68
N TYR A 120 4.06 14.25 2.70
CA TYR A 120 2.70 13.83 2.97
C TYR A 120 1.84 15.03 3.40
N SER A 121 0.54 14.96 3.13
CA SER A 121 -0.45 15.92 3.62
C SER A 121 -1.69 15.17 4.08
N LEU A 122 -2.18 15.52 5.27
CA LEU A 122 -3.35 14.86 5.84
C LEU A 122 -4.63 15.41 5.22
N MET A 123 -5.72 14.63 5.27
CA MET A 123 -7.03 15.10 4.82
C MET A 123 -7.50 16.36 5.57
N ALA A 124 -7.11 16.52 6.84
CA ALA A 124 -7.43 17.71 7.63
C ALA A 124 -6.78 18.98 7.04
N ASP A 125 -5.51 18.88 6.64
CA ASP A 125 -4.76 20.00 6.07
C ASP A 125 -5.31 20.37 4.70
N LEU A 126 -5.67 19.37 3.90
CA LEU A 126 -6.31 19.59 2.61
C LEU A 126 -7.65 20.33 2.80
N ARG A 127 -8.50 19.89 3.73
CA ARG A 127 -9.81 20.54 4.01
C ARG A 127 -9.66 22.00 4.42
N ASN A 128 -8.59 22.32 5.12
CA ASN A 128 -8.28 23.70 5.49
C ASN A 128 -7.78 24.51 4.27
N ALA A 129 -7.00 23.89 3.39
CA ALA A 129 -6.47 24.54 2.19
C ALA A 129 -7.51 24.76 1.09
N SER A 130 -8.50 23.87 0.94
CA SER A 130 -9.49 23.94 -0.13
C SER A 130 -10.90 23.60 0.33
N LYS A 131 -11.85 24.47 -0.03
CA LYS A 131 -13.29 24.26 0.21
C LYS A 131 -13.88 23.17 -0.69
N LYS A 132 -13.20 22.75 -1.76
CA LYS A 132 -13.71 21.83 -2.80
C LYS A 132 -13.29 20.38 -2.58
N ILE A 133 -13.22 19.91 -1.33
CA ILE A 133 -12.81 18.55 -1.01
C ILE A 133 -13.99 17.60 -0.94
N GLY A 134 -13.78 16.40 -1.49
CA GLY A 134 -14.73 15.31 -1.48
C GLY A 134 -14.95 14.74 -0.08
N ASN A 135 -16.15 14.22 0.16
CA ASN A 135 -16.48 13.61 1.44
C ASN A 135 -16.36 12.10 1.35
N LEU A 136 -15.63 11.52 2.31
CA LEU A 136 -15.36 10.09 2.34
C LEU A 136 -16.54 9.26 2.90
N ALA A 137 -17.46 9.89 3.64
CA ALA A 137 -18.48 9.24 4.46
C ALA A 137 -19.42 8.24 3.73
N ASN A 138 -19.61 8.38 2.41
CA ASN A 138 -20.51 7.50 1.63
C ASN A 138 -19.81 6.74 0.49
N THR A 139 -18.50 6.94 0.31
CA THR A 139 -17.75 6.39 -0.82
C THR A 139 -16.93 5.15 -0.46
N HIS A 140 -16.69 4.93 0.84
CA HIS A 140 -15.95 3.79 1.39
C HIS A 140 -16.48 2.38 1.07
N LYS A 141 -17.77 2.27 0.75
CA LYS A 141 -18.42 0.97 0.48
C LYS A 141 -17.90 0.29 -0.80
N VAL A 142 -17.24 1.04 -1.66
CA VAL A 142 -16.89 0.64 -3.02
C VAL A 142 -15.38 0.83 -3.20
N PRO A 143 -14.61 -0.18 -3.63
CA PRO A 143 -13.16 -0.05 -3.79
C PRO A 143 -12.79 1.05 -4.82
N PRO A 144 -11.66 1.74 -4.65
CA PRO A 144 -11.23 2.74 -5.62
C PRO A 144 -10.68 2.08 -6.90
N LEU A 145 -10.86 2.78 -8.03
CA LEU A 145 -10.25 2.42 -9.30
C LEU A 145 -8.78 2.86 -9.31
N LEU A 146 -7.87 1.96 -9.64
CA LEU A 146 -6.45 2.28 -9.72
C LEU A 146 -6.10 2.82 -11.12
N VAL A 147 -5.47 4.00 -11.16
CA VAL A 147 -4.88 4.55 -12.38
C VAL A 147 -3.38 4.70 -12.17
N LEU A 148 -2.61 4.03 -13.02
CA LEU A 148 -1.15 4.14 -13.07
C LEU A 148 -0.77 5.06 -14.22
N ASN A 149 -0.07 6.16 -13.92
CA ASN A 149 0.41 7.11 -14.90
C ASN A 149 1.94 7.19 -14.89
N GLY A 150 2.56 7.17 -16.07
CA GLY A 150 4.00 7.40 -16.21
C GLY A 150 4.92 6.30 -15.69
N PHE A 151 4.40 5.11 -15.33
CA PHE A 151 5.25 4.02 -14.84
C PHE A 151 6.14 3.45 -15.97
N PRO A 152 7.47 3.41 -15.80
CA PRO A 152 8.38 2.92 -16.82
C PRO A 152 8.27 1.39 -16.97
N GLN A 153 8.01 0.92 -18.19
CA GLN A 153 7.87 -0.50 -18.50
C GLN A 153 9.21 -1.25 -18.53
N ASP A 154 10.31 -0.54 -18.82
CA ASP A 154 11.64 -1.16 -19.01
C ASP A 154 12.31 -1.55 -17.70
N SER A 155 11.94 -0.90 -16.60
CA SER A 155 12.55 -1.17 -15.29
C SER A 155 11.77 -2.23 -14.51
N ARG A 156 12.40 -3.40 -14.32
CA ARG A 156 11.88 -4.51 -13.51
C ARG A 156 11.34 -4.09 -12.13
N PRO A 157 12.01 -3.22 -11.32
CA PRO A 157 11.50 -2.86 -10.00
C PRO A 157 10.20 -2.02 -10.07
N HIS A 158 10.08 -1.09 -11.02
CA HIS A 158 8.86 -0.29 -11.15
C HIS A 158 7.70 -1.10 -11.73
N LYS A 159 7.98 -2.09 -12.59
CA LYS A 159 6.97 -3.07 -13.04
C LYS A 159 6.45 -3.92 -11.89
N LEU A 160 7.34 -4.38 -11.00
CA LEU A 160 6.94 -5.10 -9.79
C LEU A 160 6.11 -4.21 -8.86
N ALA A 161 6.48 -2.93 -8.72
CA ALA A 161 5.70 -1.97 -7.95
C ALA A 161 4.30 -1.77 -8.51
N ALA A 162 4.18 -1.54 -9.83
CA ALA A 162 2.91 -1.44 -10.52
C ALA A 162 2.05 -2.70 -10.32
N GLN A 163 2.64 -3.88 -10.46
CA GLN A 163 1.95 -5.16 -10.26
C GLN A 163 1.48 -5.36 -8.81
N LEU A 164 2.27 -4.94 -7.81
CA LEU A 164 1.90 -5.05 -6.41
C LEU A 164 0.78 -4.08 -6.02
N PHE A 165 0.80 -2.85 -6.57
CA PHE A 165 -0.31 -1.92 -6.41
C PHE A 165 -1.57 -2.40 -7.13
N GLN A 166 -1.45 -3.02 -8.31
CA GLN A 166 -2.57 -3.64 -9.01
C GLN A 166 -3.16 -4.80 -8.22
N SER A 167 -2.32 -5.67 -7.63
CA SER A 167 -2.81 -6.82 -6.86
C SER A 167 -3.47 -6.43 -5.53
N LEU A 168 -3.26 -5.19 -5.06
CA LEU A 168 -3.91 -4.64 -3.87
C LEU A 168 -5.43 -4.48 -4.07
N PHE A 169 -5.87 -4.28 -5.32
CA PHE A 169 -7.27 -4.10 -5.69
C PHE A 169 -7.80 -5.34 -6.41
N PRO A 170 -9.11 -5.63 -6.32
CA PRO A 170 -9.69 -6.69 -7.11
C PRO A 170 -9.44 -6.44 -8.60
N PRO A 171 -9.20 -7.49 -9.41
CA PRO A 171 -9.06 -7.34 -10.85
C PRO A 171 -10.31 -6.67 -11.42
N LEU A 172 -10.12 -5.73 -12.35
CA LEU A 172 -11.19 -4.92 -12.92
C LEU A 172 -11.41 -5.33 -14.38
N ASP A 173 -12.60 -5.82 -14.68
CA ASP A 173 -13.06 -6.06 -16.04
C ASP A 173 -13.81 -4.83 -16.56
N VAL A 174 -13.18 -4.08 -17.47
CA VAL A 174 -13.69 -2.80 -17.98
C VAL A 174 -15.06 -2.93 -18.65
N SER A 175 -15.35 -4.08 -19.27
CA SER A 175 -16.61 -4.34 -19.96
C SER A 175 -17.79 -4.63 -19.04
N ASN A 176 -17.53 -5.19 -17.85
CA ASN A 176 -18.57 -5.69 -16.94
C ASN A 176 -18.71 -4.85 -15.66
N LEU A 177 -17.99 -3.73 -15.56
CA LEU A 177 -17.95 -2.91 -14.34
C LEU A 177 -19.21 -2.03 -14.23
N PRO A 178 -20.04 -2.20 -13.18
CA PRO A 178 -21.22 -1.36 -13.00
C PRO A 178 -20.81 0.07 -12.60
N LEU A 179 -21.45 1.08 -13.18
CA LEU A 179 -21.07 2.48 -12.93
C LEU A 179 -21.29 2.93 -11.47
N SER A 180 -22.16 2.24 -10.73
CA SER A 180 -22.34 2.47 -9.29
C SER A 180 -21.08 2.17 -8.46
N GLN A 181 -20.17 1.33 -8.97
CA GLN A 181 -18.87 1.03 -8.37
C GLN A 181 -17.76 2.03 -8.78
N ALA A 182 -17.97 2.83 -9.82
CA ALA A 182 -16.99 3.81 -10.28
C ALA A 182 -17.08 5.14 -9.50
N ARG A 183 -16.93 5.11 -8.17
CA ARG A 183 -17.08 6.31 -7.30
C ARG A 183 -15.76 6.95 -6.90
N ARG A 184 -14.69 6.16 -6.78
CA ARG A 184 -13.40 6.58 -6.25
C ARG A 184 -12.29 6.21 -7.19
N LEU A 185 -11.25 7.01 -7.22
CA LEU A 185 -10.08 6.83 -8.06
C LEU A 185 -8.81 7.09 -7.25
N LEU A 186 -7.89 6.14 -7.29
CA LEU A 186 -6.54 6.28 -6.77
C LEU A 186 -5.60 6.47 -7.96
N LEU A 187 -5.03 7.67 -8.07
CA LEU A 187 -4.03 8.00 -9.06
C LEU A 187 -2.64 7.79 -8.46
N LEU A 188 -1.84 6.95 -9.12
CA LEU A 188 -0.40 6.86 -8.89
C LEU A 188 0.30 7.43 -10.12
N SER A 189 0.99 8.56 -9.96
CA SER A 189 1.75 9.20 -11.03
C SER A 189 3.23 9.10 -10.74
N TYR A 190 3.97 8.42 -11.61
CA TYR A 190 5.42 8.36 -11.52
C TYR A 190 6.05 9.56 -12.23
N ASN A 191 6.95 10.26 -11.55
CA ASN A 191 7.75 11.31 -12.13
C ASN A 191 9.17 10.77 -12.42
N PRO A 192 9.59 10.68 -13.71
CA PRO A 192 10.90 10.12 -14.07
C PRO A 192 12.07 11.01 -13.63
N THR A 193 11.86 12.32 -13.48
CA THR A 193 12.92 13.28 -13.12
C THR A 193 13.28 13.17 -11.64
N THR A 194 12.28 13.09 -10.76
CA THR A 194 12.48 13.00 -9.31
C THR A 194 12.54 11.56 -8.81
N LYS A 195 12.21 10.58 -9.66
CA LYS A 195 12.00 9.16 -9.30
C LYS A 195 10.98 8.95 -8.17
N THR A 196 10.05 9.89 -8.00
CA THR A 196 9.00 9.82 -6.97
C THR A 196 7.67 9.40 -7.58
N ILE A 197 6.86 8.71 -6.77
CA ILE A 197 5.48 8.33 -7.08
C ILE A 197 4.56 9.22 -6.26
N ASP A 198 3.75 10.00 -6.96
CA ASP A 198 2.67 10.78 -6.38
C ASP A 198 1.41 9.94 -6.26
N MET A 199 0.95 9.73 -5.04
CA MET A 199 -0.32 9.07 -4.73
C MET A 199 -1.37 10.09 -4.33
N ARG A 200 -2.46 10.12 -5.10
CA ARG A 200 -3.60 11.04 -4.90
C ARG A 200 -4.92 10.31 -5.03
N HIS A 201 -5.87 10.66 -4.17
CA HIS A 201 -7.17 10.02 -4.11
C HIS A 201 -8.29 11.00 -4.42
N TYR A 202 -9.10 10.64 -5.41
CA TYR A 202 -10.18 11.45 -5.97
C TYR A 202 -11.54 10.76 -5.85
N GLU A 203 -12.57 11.54 -5.61
CA GLU A 203 -13.97 11.22 -5.83
C GLU A 203 -14.35 11.55 -7.27
N ILE A 204 -14.98 10.61 -7.96
CA ILE A 204 -15.53 10.85 -9.30
C ILE A 204 -16.92 11.46 -9.12
N THR A 205 -17.09 12.68 -9.61
CA THR A 205 -18.39 13.36 -9.64
C THR A 205 -18.79 13.66 -11.07
N VAL A 206 -20.07 13.47 -11.36
CA VAL A 206 -20.61 13.66 -12.71
C VAL A 206 -21.53 14.88 -12.69
N LYS A 207 -21.39 15.77 -13.68
CA LYS A 207 -22.21 16.97 -13.84
C LYS A 207 -22.94 16.94 -15.19
N PRO A 208 -24.18 17.48 -15.28
CA PRO A 208 -24.85 17.67 -16.55
C PRO A 208 -24.02 18.56 -17.47
N HIS A 209 -23.81 18.11 -18.72
CA HIS A 209 -23.13 18.88 -19.76
C HIS A 209 -24.17 19.61 -20.62
N GLY A 210 -23.86 20.82 -21.09
CA GLY A 210 -24.74 21.59 -21.97
C GLY A 210 -25.89 22.35 -21.28
N VAL A 211 -25.89 22.46 -19.94
CA VAL A 211 -26.86 23.28 -19.19
C VAL A 211 -26.16 24.36 -18.38
N SER A 212 -26.69 25.58 -18.40
CA SER A 212 -26.13 26.70 -17.63
C SER A 212 -26.24 26.47 -16.12
N LYS A 213 -25.36 27.09 -15.33
CA LYS A 213 -25.38 27.00 -13.85
C LYS A 213 -26.75 27.41 -13.27
N ARG A 214 -27.42 28.38 -13.90
CA ARG A 214 -28.75 28.88 -13.52
C ARG A 214 -29.84 27.83 -13.78
N VAL A 215 -29.88 27.27 -14.98
CA VAL A 215 -30.79 26.16 -15.34
C VAL A 215 -30.56 24.97 -14.40
N ARG A 216 -29.30 24.66 -14.06
CA ARG A 216 -28.96 23.59 -13.12
C ARG A 216 -29.56 23.78 -11.72
N ARG A 217 -29.73 25.02 -11.24
CA ARG A 217 -30.34 25.29 -9.92
C ARG A 217 -31.84 25.02 -9.91
N VAL A 218 -32.50 25.16 -11.06
CA VAL A 218 -33.95 25.04 -11.21
C VAL A 218 -34.36 23.62 -11.60
N VAL A 219 -33.58 22.94 -12.45
CA VAL A 219 -33.90 21.58 -12.91
C VAL A 219 -33.88 20.59 -11.74
N PRO A 220 -35.02 19.91 -11.45
CA PRO A 220 -35.10 18.89 -10.41
C PRO A 220 -34.05 17.81 -10.64
N GLY A 221 -33.16 17.64 -9.67
CA GLY A 221 -32.08 16.67 -9.71
C GLY A 221 -30.75 17.16 -10.28
N ALA A 222 -30.70 18.31 -10.95
CA ALA A 222 -29.44 18.89 -11.42
C ALA A 222 -28.74 19.72 -10.32
N SER A 223 -29.51 20.24 -9.35
CA SER A 223 -29.01 20.96 -8.17
C SER A 223 -28.70 20.01 -7.01
N THR A 224 -27.52 20.17 -6.39
CA THR A 224 -27.16 19.54 -5.11
C THR A 224 -27.76 20.28 -3.90
N ALA A 225 -28.25 21.50 -4.08
CA ALA A 225 -28.89 22.27 -3.02
C ALA A 225 -30.42 22.12 -3.15
N ASN A 226 -31.07 21.63 -2.11
CA ASN A 226 -32.54 21.62 -1.99
C ASN A 226 -33.14 23.04 -1.87
N LYS A 227 -32.33 24.08 -1.98
CA LYS A 227 -32.75 25.48 -1.96
C LYS A 227 -33.06 25.90 -3.39
N LEU A 228 -34.36 25.97 -3.71
CA LEU A 228 -34.82 26.58 -4.94
C LEU A 228 -34.32 28.04 -4.98
N PRO A 229 -33.85 28.53 -6.13
CA PRO A 229 -33.52 29.94 -6.28
C PRO A 229 -34.78 30.80 -6.06
N ASN A 230 -34.61 31.98 -5.45
CA ASN A 230 -35.71 32.91 -5.27
C ASN A 230 -36.05 33.51 -6.65
N LEU A 231 -37.19 33.10 -7.21
CA LEU A 231 -37.69 33.59 -8.50
C LEU A 231 -38.70 34.73 -8.35
N SER A 232 -38.88 35.29 -7.14
CA SER A 232 -39.87 36.33 -6.87
C SER A 232 -39.67 37.62 -7.66
N ASN A 233 -38.43 37.89 -8.09
CA ASN A 233 -38.06 39.13 -8.77
C ASN A 233 -38.00 38.98 -10.29
N VAL A 234 -38.35 37.80 -10.82
CA VAL A 234 -38.26 37.51 -12.25
C VAL A 234 -39.66 37.27 -12.79
N GLN A 235 -40.07 38.02 -13.81
CA GLN A 235 -41.39 37.90 -14.41
C GLN A 235 -41.43 36.82 -15.50
N ASP A 236 -40.30 36.56 -16.17
CA ASP A 236 -40.18 35.54 -17.22
C ASP A 236 -38.99 34.58 -16.97
N ILE A 237 -39.16 33.31 -17.33
CA ILE A 237 -38.12 32.26 -17.25
C ILE A 237 -36.92 32.65 -18.11
N SER A 238 -37.16 33.30 -19.25
CA SER A 238 -36.11 33.77 -20.16
C SER A 238 -35.16 34.76 -19.47
N GLN A 239 -35.69 35.69 -18.66
CA GLN A 239 -34.90 36.67 -17.89
C GLN A 239 -33.97 35.98 -16.87
N TYR A 240 -34.45 34.91 -16.21
CA TYR A 240 -33.61 34.14 -15.29
C TYR A 240 -32.47 33.40 -16.02
N ILE A 241 -32.76 32.80 -17.17
CA ILE A 241 -31.81 31.98 -17.94
C ILE A 241 -30.79 32.85 -18.69
N LEU A 242 -31.23 33.95 -19.30
CA LEU A 242 -30.41 34.87 -20.10
C LEU A 242 -29.70 35.93 -19.25
N GLY A 243 -30.08 36.09 -17.99
CA GLY A 243 -29.44 37.02 -17.06
C GLY A 243 -29.57 38.50 -17.42
N GLN A 244 -30.47 38.85 -18.34
CA GLN A 244 -30.86 40.22 -18.62
C GLN A 244 -31.73 40.72 -17.46
N GLU A 245 -31.23 41.73 -16.74
CA GLU A 245 -31.87 42.45 -15.64
C GLU A 245 -31.71 41.83 -14.24
N ASN A 246 -30.52 42.02 -13.63
CA ASN A 246 -30.43 42.81 -12.40
C ASN A 246 -28.97 42.99 -11.93
N SER A 247 -28.46 44.19 -12.23
CA SER A 247 -27.31 44.82 -11.60
C SER A 247 -27.61 45.16 -10.13
N GLY A 248 -27.62 44.16 -9.26
CA GLY A 248 -27.93 44.35 -7.85
C GLY A 248 -27.46 43.19 -6.98
N TYR A 249 -26.17 43.17 -6.65
CA TYR A 249 -25.64 42.51 -5.45
C TYR A 249 -25.81 40.98 -5.34
N GLU A 250 -25.59 40.20 -6.41
CA GLU A 250 -24.98 38.87 -6.23
C GLU A 250 -23.47 39.03 -6.36
N SER A 251 -22.76 38.88 -5.25
CA SER A 251 -21.32 39.17 -5.10
C SER A 251 -20.49 38.72 -6.29
N ALA A 252 -19.58 39.62 -6.70
CA ALA A 252 -18.53 39.50 -7.71
C ALA A 252 -17.51 38.36 -7.50
N VAL A 253 -17.92 37.25 -6.87
CA VAL A 253 -17.16 36.02 -6.67
C VAL A 253 -17.80 34.84 -7.42
N THR A 254 -18.91 35.05 -8.14
CA THR A 254 -19.58 33.97 -8.91
C THR A 254 -19.83 34.27 -10.38
N SER A 255 -19.43 35.46 -10.87
CA SER A 255 -19.27 35.74 -12.30
C SER A 255 -17.99 35.09 -12.80
N ASP A 256 -18.10 33.80 -13.12
CA ASP A 256 -17.22 33.23 -14.12
C ASP A 256 -18.07 32.44 -15.12
N SER A 257 -18.21 33.08 -16.29
CA SER A 257 -18.51 32.55 -17.62
C SER A 257 -19.83 31.76 -17.82
N GLU A 258 -20.74 32.38 -18.57
CA GLU A 258 -22.09 31.90 -18.93
C GLU A 258 -22.13 30.88 -20.07
N VAL A 259 -21.15 29.99 -20.08
CA VAL A 259 -21.19 28.63 -20.63
C VAL A 259 -19.93 28.03 -20.03
N GLU A 260 -19.98 26.90 -19.30
CA GLU A 260 -18.75 26.09 -19.18
C GLU A 260 -18.47 25.60 -20.60
N SER A 261 -17.80 26.45 -21.36
CA SER A 261 -17.53 26.37 -22.78
C SER A 261 -16.41 25.37 -22.97
N GLU A 262 -16.71 24.09 -23.04
CA GLU A 262 -15.74 23.03 -23.34
C GLU A 262 -14.48 22.98 -22.46
N VAL A 263 -14.20 23.90 -21.52
CA VAL A 263 -12.97 24.01 -20.73
C VAL A 263 -13.27 24.10 -19.23
N ASP A 264 -12.49 23.37 -18.43
CA ASP A 264 -12.55 23.34 -16.97
C ASP A 264 -11.86 24.59 -16.37
N GLU A 265 -11.92 24.77 -15.05
CA GLU A 265 -11.38 25.94 -14.31
C GLU A 265 -9.85 26.17 -14.50
N ALA A 266 -9.16 25.23 -15.15
CA ALA A 266 -7.76 25.29 -15.55
C ALA A 266 -7.53 25.51 -17.08
N GLY A 267 -8.58 25.86 -17.83
CA GLY A 267 -8.52 26.06 -19.28
C GLY A 267 -8.37 24.79 -20.12
N GLN A 268 -8.58 23.60 -19.53
CA GLN A 268 -8.44 22.31 -20.21
C GLN A 268 -9.78 21.74 -20.66
N PRO A 269 -9.85 21.03 -21.80
CA PRO A 269 -11.13 20.58 -22.30
C PRO A 269 -11.85 19.64 -21.32
N VAL A 270 -13.09 19.98 -20.96
CA VAL A 270 -13.96 19.16 -20.11
C VAL A 270 -14.23 17.85 -20.83
N ARG A 271 -13.81 16.73 -20.24
CA ARG A 271 -14.08 15.40 -20.80
C ARG A 271 -15.56 15.09 -20.65
N VAL A 272 -16.28 15.18 -21.78
CA VAL A 272 -17.69 14.82 -21.91
C VAL A 272 -17.79 13.36 -22.28
N VAL A 273 -18.60 12.61 -21.55
CA VAL A 273 -18.85 11.19 -21.78
C VAL A 273 -20.36 10.94 -21.75
N GLN A 274 -20.84 10.03 -22.59
CA GLN A 274 -22.20 9.54 -22.54
C GLN A 274 -22.29 8.42 -21.50
N LEU A 275 -23.23 8.51 -20.55
CA LEU A 275 -23.37 7.50 -19.50
C LEU A 275 -23.93 6.19 -20.05
N ALA A 276 -23.23 5.07 -19.84
CA ALA A 276 -23.71 3.74 -20.24
C ALA A 276 -24.81 3.17 -19.32
N GLU A 277 -24.86 3.63 -18.07
CA GLU A 277 -25.81 3.23 -17.04
C GLU A 277 -26.14 4.43 -16.13
N ASP A 278 -27.13 4.26 -15.26
CA ASP A 278 -27.45 5.26 -14.24
C ASP A 278 -26.28 5.43 -13.26
N PHE A 279 -25.83 6.68 -13.11
CA PHE A 279 -24.76 7.03 -12.18
C PHE A 279 -25.34 7.61 -10.89
N VAL A 280 -24.55 7.51 -9.82
CA VAL A 280 -24.96 7.92 -8.49
C VAL A 280 -25.17 9.44 -8.45
N GLY A 281 -26.31 9.86 -7.90
CA GLY A 281 -26.70 11.27 -7.82
C GLY A 281 -28.07 11.50 -8.44
N ARG A 282 -28.72 12.60 -8.08
CA ARG A 282 -30.02 12.93 -8.68
C ARG A 282 -29.80 13.33 -10.14
N GLY A 283 -30.71 12.90 -11.01
CA GLY A 283 -30.73 13.31 -12.41
C GLY A 283 -29.54 12.86 -13.25
N ASN A 284 -28.85 11.76 -12.90
CA ASN A 284 -27.80 11.14 -13.72
C ASN A 284 -28.35 9.85 -14.36
N LYS A 285 -29.03 9.98 -15.49
CA LYS A 285 -29.64 8.83 -16.18
C LYS A 285 -28.73 8.29 -17.28
N LYS A 286 -28.95 7.02 -17.63
CA LYS A 286 -28.39 6.37 -18.81
C LYS A 286 -28.60 7.20 -20.08
N ASP A 287 -27.61 7.14 -20.99
CA ASP A 287 -27.54 7.78 -22.31
C ASP A 287 -27.45 9.32 -22.33
N GLU A 288 -27.39 9.97 -21.16
CA GLU A 288 -27.18 11.41 -21.09
C GLU A 288 -25.69 11.79 -21.19
N LYS A 289 -25.40 12.89 -21.90
CA LYS A 289 -24.05 13.47 -21.97
C LYS A 289 -23.72 14.18 -20.67
N ARG A 290 -22.63 13.77 -20.02
CA ARG A 290 -22.19 14.30 -18.74
C ARG A 290 -20.70 14.62 -18.73
N ALA A 291 -20.33 15.65 -17.98
CA ALA A 291 -18.96 16.04 -17.71
C ALA A 291 -18.44 15.34 -16.45
N ILE A 292 -17.26 14.74 -16.53
CA ILE A 292 -16.59 14.12 -15.37
C ILE A 292 -15.75 15.16 -14.65
N LYS A 293 -15.98 15.36 -13.34
CA LYS A 293 -15.16 16.20 -12.47
C LYS A 293 -14.61 15.39 -11.31
N LEU A 294 -13.32 15.56 -11.04
CA LEU A 294 -12.65 14.92 -9.92
C LEU A 294 -12.63 15.87 -8.73
N LYS A 295 -13.02 15.39 -7.55
CA LYS A 295 -12.83 16.11 -6.28
C LYS A 295 -11.81 15.36 -5.45
N GLU A 296 -10.80 16.05 -4.94
CA GLU A 296 -9.82 15.41 -4.09
C GLU A 296 -10.42 15.04 -2.73
N ILE A 297 -10.20 13.81 -2.26
CA ILE A 297 -10.61 13.37 -0.91
C ILE A 297 -9.41 13.40 0.05
N GLY A 298 -8.22 13.02 -0.45
CA GLY A 298 -6.93 12.97 0.27
C GLY A 298 -6.56 11.55 0.75
N PRO A 299 -5.46 11.37 1.53
CA PRO A 299 -4.26 12.22 1.70
C PRO A 299 -3.44 12.36 0.41
N ARG A 300 -2.50 13.31 0.40
CA ARG A 300 -1.45 13.39 -0.63
C ARG A 300 -0.19 12.73 -0.10
N LEU A 301 0.41 11.88 -0.92
CA LEU A 301 1.64 11.18 -0.56
C LEU A 301 2.58 11.20 -1.74
N GLU A 302 3.84 11.53 -1.47
CA GLU A 302 4.93 11.39 -2.41
C GLU A 302 5.93 10.42 -1.83
N ILE A 303 6.16 9.34 -2.57
CA ILE A 303 6.95 8.21 -2.12
C ILE A 303 8.06 7.87 -3.12
N SER A 304 9.26 7.58 -2.63
CA SER A 304 10.40 7.13 -3.41
C SER A 304 10.65 5.64 -3.14
N LEU A 305 10.92 4.85 -4.18
CA LEU A 305 11.24 3.43 -4.03
C LEU A 305 12.71 3.27 -3.63
N VAL A 306 12.98 2.78 -2.42
CA VAL A 306 14.34 2.65 -1.90
C VAL A 306 14.90 1.25 -2.15
N LYS A 307 14.16 0.21 -1.74
CA LYS A 307 14.60 -1.18 -1.87
C LYS A 307 13.45 -2.15 -2.12
N VAL A 308 13.75 -3.26 -2.77
CA VAL A 308 12.83 -4.37 -3.02
C VAL A 308 13.45 -5.64 -2.44
N THR A 309 12.70 -6.37 -1.63
CA THR A 309 13.14 -7.63 -1.04
C THR A 309 12.19 -8.77 -1.38
N THR A 310 12.72 -10.00 -1.44
CA THR A 310 11.92 -11.21 -1.76
C THR A 310 11.04 -11.62 -0.59
N GLY A 311 11.50 -11.43 0.64
CA GLY A 311 10.82 -11.85 1.86
C GLY A 311 10.00 -10.75 2.53
N LEU A 312 9.28 -11.13 3.57
CA LEU A 312 8.59 -10.21 4.46
C LEU A 312 9.36 -10.08 5.78
N ALA A 313 9.56 -8.84 6.25
CA ALA A 313 10.19 -8.58 7.54
C ALA A 313 9.48 -9.34 8.68
N GLY A 314 10.24 -10.14 9.43
CA GLY A 314 9.70 -10.92 10.56
C GLY A 314 8.94 -12.19 10.15
N SER A 315 9.03 -12.62 8.88
CA SER A 315 8.50 -13.91 8.41
C SER A 315 9.36 -15.11 8.77
N GLN A 316 10.60 -14.87 9.21
CA GLN A 316 11.45 -15.86 9.85
C GLN A 316 11.59 -15.50 11.32
N PRO A 317 11.60 -16.47 12.25
CA PRO A 317 11.90 -16.22 13.64
C PRO A 317 13.25 -15.50 13.76
N LYS A 318 13.38 -14.60 14.73
CA LYS A 318 14.70 -14.08 15.10
C LYS A 318 15.44 -15.26 15.71
N LYS A 319 16.38 -15.86 14.97
CA LYS A 319 17.37 -16.74 15.60
C LYS A 319 18.10 -15.92 16.66
N HIS A 320 18.26 -16.48 17.85
CA HIS A 320 18.87 -15.80 18.99
C HIS A 320 20.20 -15.14 18.57
N GLY A 321 20.36 -13.85 18.88
CA GLY A 321 21.58 -13.08 18.58
C GLY A 321 21.64 -12.35 17.22
N MET A 322 20.81 -12.70 16.24
CA MET A 322 20.93 -12.14 14.88
C MET A 322 20.15 -10.81 14.74
N GLY A 323 20.88 -9.69 14.71
CA GLY A 323 20.36 -8.31 14.55
C GLY A 323 19.78 -7.98 13.16
N GLY A 324 19.49 -8.99 12.34
CA GLY A 324 18.98 -8.82 10.98
C GLY A 324 17.47 -8.59 10.92
N ASN A 325 17.04 -7.62 10.13
CA ASN A 325 15.65 -7.56 9.67
C ASN A 325 15.47 -8.72 8.67
N ASN A 326 14.88 -9.84 9.10
CA ASN A 326 14.58 -11.05 8.31
C ASN A 326 13.73 -10.76 7.05
N GLU A 327 14.28 -10.03 6.08
CA GLU A 327 13.58 -9.44 4.92
C GLU A 327 13.86 -10.21 3.62
N GLY A 328 14.65 -11.29 3.68
CA GLY A 328 15.04 -12.09 2.52
C GLY A 328 16.07 -11.38 1.63
N GLU A 329 16.25 -11.88 0.41
CA GLU A 329 17.21 -11.34 -0.56
C GLU A 329 16.76 -9.98 -1.10
N VAL A 330 17.69 -9.02 -1.20
CA VAL A 330 17.46 -7.70 -1.78
C VAL A 330 17.60 -7.78 -3.30
N LEU A 331 16.48 -7.62 -4.01
CA LEU A 331 16.41 -7.64 -5.48
C LEU A 331 16.84 -6.31 -6.11
N PHE A 332 16.58 -5.20 -5.42
CA PHE A 332 16.87 -3.85 -5.91
C PHE A 332 17.13 -2.91 -4.74
N HIS A 333 18.07 -1.98 -4.92
CA HIS A 333 18.32 -0.85 -4.04
C HIS A 333 18.67 0.37 -4.89
N ASP A 334 18.06 1.53 -4.65
CA ASP A 334 18.27 2.72 -5.51
C ASP A 334 19.67 3.33 -5.33
N HIS A 335 20.18 3.36 -4.10
CA HIS A 335 21.49 3.95 -3.78
C HIS A 335 22.68 2.97 -3.87
N VAL A 336 22.44 1.66 -3.87
CA VAL A 336 23.51 0.66 -3.74
C VAL A 336 23.41 -0.33 -4.89
N ASN A 337 24.31 -0.19 -5.85
CA ASN A 337 24.37 -1.06 -7.01
C ASN A 337 25.50 -2.08 -6.82
N LYS A 338 25.14 -3.35 -6.60
CA LYS A 338 26.10 -4.45 -6.54
C LYS A 338 26.53 -4.88 -7.94
N SER A 339 27.79 -5.31 -8.10
CA SER A 339 28.26 -5.79 -9.40
C SER A 339 27.58 -7.12 -9.79
N LYS A 340 27.47 -7.42 -11.09
CA LYS A 340 26.84 -8.68 -11.56
C LYS A 340 27.59 -9.94 -11.08
N LYS A 341 28.87 -9.82 -10.76
CA LYS A 341 29.69 -10.92 -10.19
C LYS A 341 29.33 -11.12 -8.72
N GLU A 342 29.34 -10.04 -7.92
CA GLU A 342 28.94 -10.07 -6.50
C GLU A 342 27.52 -10.60 -6.29
N VAL A 343 26.55 -10.21 -7.15
CA VAL A 343 25.17 -10.72 -7.04
C VAL A 343 25.12 -12.24 -7.29
N LYS A 344 25.89 -12.76 -8.25
CA LYS A 344 25.97 -14.21 -8.51
C LYS A 344 26.66 -14.94 -7.38
N ASP A 345 27.72 -14.38 -6.83
CA ASP A 345 28.46 -15.00 -5.73
C ASP A 345 27.64 -15.00 -4.44
N LEU A 346 26.91 -13.92 -4.17
CA LEU A 346 25.92 -13.88 -3.08
C LEU A 346 24.80 -14.90 -3.28
N ALA A 347 24.24 -15.01 -4.49
CA ALA A 347 23.20 -15.99 -4.78
C ALA A 347 23.70 -17.44 -4.62
N LYS A 348 24.94 -17.74 -5.03
CA LYS A 348 25.58 -19.04 -4.80
C LYS A 348 25.76 -19.32 -3.31
N LYS A 349 26.33 -18.38 -2.55
CA LYS A 349 26.48 -18.50 -1.09
C LYS A 349 25.15 -18.75 -0.39
N HIS A 350 24.08 -18.04 -0.80
CA HIS A 350 22.74 -18.26 -0.26
C HIS A 350 22.17 -19.64 -0.64
N ALA A 351 22.38 -20.11 -1.87
CA ALA A 351 21.92 -21.42 -2.31
C ALA A 351 22.66 -22.55 -1.60
N GLU A 352 23.98 -22.43 -1.45
CA GLU A 352 24.83 -23.36 -0.70
C GLU A 352 24.43 -23.42 0.76
N ARG A 353 24.22 -22.26 1.40
CA ARG A 353 23.76 -22.20 2.79
C ARG A 353 22.38 -22.83 2.97
N LYS A 354 21.45 -22.61 2.04
CA LYS A 354 20.12 -23.23 2.06
C LYS A 354 20.20 -24.75 1.87
N ALA A 355 21.10 -25.22 1.01
CA ALA A 355 21.32 -26.65 0.79
C ALA A 355 21.94 -27.32 2.03
N GLU A 356 22.91 -26.67 2.69
CA GLU A 356 23.53 -27.19 3.92
C GLU A 356 22.53 -27.27 5.06
N ILE A 357 21.70 -26.22 5.26
CA ILE A 357 20.62 -26.24 6.25
C ILE A 357 19.62 -27.37 5.94
N ALA A 358 19.25 -27.57 4.68
CA ALA A 358 18.35 -28.65 4.29
C ALA A 358 18.96 -30.04 4.50
N ARG A 359 20.28 -30.20 4.31
CA ARG A 359 20.99 -31.46 4.57
C ARG A 359 21.03 -31.77 6.06
N ARG A 360 21.39 -30.79 6.89
CA ARG A 360 21.39 -30.92 8.36
C ARG A 360 20.01 -31.26 8.90
N ARG A 361 18.95 -30.64 8.35
CA ARG A 361 17.57 -30.94 8.73
C ARG A 361 17.17 -32.38 8.42
N LYS A 362 17.53 -32.90 7.24
CA LYS A 362 17.27 -34.31 6.89
C LYS A 362 17.98 -35.29 7.82
N GLU A 363 19.24 -35.01 8.14
CA GLU A 363 20.02 -35.85 9.05
C GLU A 363 19.43 -35.84 10.47
N GLN A 364 18.96 -34.69 10.94
CA GLN A 364 18.25 -34.58 12.22
C GLN A 364 16.91 -35.33 12.21
N GLU A 365 16.11 -35.19 11.15
CA GLU A 365 14.84 -35.92 10.98
C GLU A 365 15.07 -37.45 10.99
N GLU A 366 16.10 -37.94 10.27
CA GLU A 366 16.49 -39.36 10.26
C GLU A 366 16.98 -39.85 11.63
N ASN A 367 17.71 -39.00 12.38
CA ASN A 367 18.18 -39.32 13.73
C ASN A 367 17.03 -39.42 14.74
N VAL A 368 16.06 -38.49 14.67
CA VAL A 368 14.86 -38.52 15.50
C VAL A 368 14.00 -39.74 15.17
N GLU A 369 13.81 -40.06 13.88
CA GLU A 369 13.04 -41.22 13.47
C GLU A 369 13.70 -42.54 13.91
N ARG A 370 15.03 -42.62 13.85
CA ARG A 370 15.79 -43.77 14.39
C ARG A 370 15.62 -43.89 15.91
N LYS A 371 15.77 -42.81 16.67
CA LYS A 371 15.54 -42.80 18.12
C LYS A 371 14.11 -43.21 18.48
N ARG A 372 13.12 -42.76 17.70
CA ARG A 372 11.70 -43.14 17.87
C ARG A 372 11.49 -44.64 17.65
N LYS A 373 12.03 -45.20 16.56
CA LYS A 373 11.95 -46.65 16.26
C LYS A 373 12.63 -47.50 17.34
N ASP A 374 13.78 -47.07 17.85
CA ASP A 374 14.48 -47.76 18.93
C ASP A 374 13.69 -47.72 20.25
N LYS A 375 13.02 -46.58 20.56
CA LYS A 375 12.13 -46.44 21.72
C LYS A 375 10.89 -47.34 21.60
N GLU A 376 10.27 -47.40 20.42
CA GLU A 376 9.14 -48.30 20.13
C GLU A 376 9.53 -49.79 20.25
N ALA A 377 10.72 -50.16 19.76
CA ALA A 377 11.24 -51.52 19.88
C ALA A 377 11.55 -51.93 21.34
N ARG A 378 12.03 -50.99 22.17
CA ARG A 378 12.22 -51.20 23.61
C ARG A 378 10.90 -51.34 24.36
N LYS A 379 9.90 -50.50 24.05
CA LYS A 379 8.52 -50.63 24.58
C LYS A 379 7.91 -51.99 24.21
N ALA A 380 8.11 -52.47 22.98
CA ALA A 380 7.63 -53.79 22.55
C ALA A 380 8.33 -54.98 23.23
N LYS A 381 9.54 -54.79 23.76
CA LYS A 381 10.29 -55.81 24.53
C LYS A 381 9.96 -55.83 26.03
N GLY A 382 9.03 -54.99 26.50
CA GLY A 382 8.52 -55.02 27.87
C GLY A 382 9.37 -54.29 28.90
N GLU A 383 10.32 -53.44 28.48
CA GLU A 383 11.06 -52.53 29.37
C GLU A 383 10.17 -51.35 29.77
N THR A 384 10.08 -51.05 31.08
CA THR A 384 9.42 -49.84 31.59
C THR A 384 10.23 -48.61 31.18
N VAL A 385 9.74 -47.91 30.16
CA VAL A 385 10.28 -46.62 29.73
C VAL A 385 9.47 -45.53 30.45
N GLU A 386 10.12 -44.72 31.29
CA GLU A 386 9.48 -43.55 31.89
C GLU A 386 8.94 -42.63 30.77
N ASP A 387 7.67 -42.27 30.86
CA ASP A 387 6.93 -41.45 29.88
C ASP A 387 7.19 -39.94 30.07
N ASP A 388 8.25 -39.54 30.78
CA ASP A 388 8.57 -38.12 31.06
C ASP A 388 9.31 -37.42 29.91
N GLU A 389 9.72 -38.15 28.88
CA GLU A 389 10.18 -37.58 27.61
C GLU A 389 9.16 -37.95 26.52
N GLU A 390 8.05 -37.21 26.43
CA GLU A 390 7.46 -36.98 25.11
C GLU A 390 8.62 -36.51 24.22
N ILE A 391 8.96 -37.29 23.19
CA ILE A 391 9.86 -36.78 22.14
C ILE A 391 9.04 -35.68 21.49
N ASP A 392 9.21 -34.48 22.01
CA ASP A 392 8.45 -33.33 21.55
C ASP A 392 8.93 -33.08 20.13
N GLU A 393 8.07 -33.36 19.15
CA GLU A 393 8.34 -32.99 17.76
C GLU A 393 8.53 -31.45 17.65
N GLU A 394 8.15 -30.69 18.69
CA GLU A 394 8.43 -29.26 18.85
C GLU A 394 9.86 -28.92 19.35
N GLU A 395 10.56 -29.78 20.11
CA GLU A 395 11.95 -29.54 20.60
C GLU A 395 12.99 -29.54 19.46
N VAL A 396 12.69 -30.20 18.34
CA VAL A 396 13.56 -30.18 17.14
C VAL A 396 13.64 -28.78 16.52
N ASN A 397 12.68 -27.89 16.80
CA ASN A 397 12.74 -26.49 16.37
C ASN A 397 13.58 -25.62 17.32
N ASP A 398 13.59 -25.91 18.62
CA ASP A 398 14.24 -25.06 19.63
C ASP A 398 15.76 -25.36 19.78
N ASP A 399 16.19 -26.62 19.66
CA ASP A 399 17.62 -26.99 19.71
C ASP A 399 18.43 -26.55 18.46
N PHE A 400 17.76 -26.10 17.40
CA PHE A 400 18.40 -25.56 16.20
C PHE A 400 18.78 -24.07 16.32
N ASP A 401 18.37 -23.40 17.39
CA ASP A 401 18.64 -21.98 17.62
C ASP A 401 19.85 -21.70 18.53
N ASP A 402 20.51 -22.73 19.09
CA ASP A 402 21.67 -22.60 20.01
C ASP A 402 23.05 -22.86 19.36
N ILE A 403 23.09 -23.24 18.08
CA ILE A 403 24.36 -23.32 17.34
C ILE A 403 24.66 -21.94 16.75
N GLY A 404 25.46 -21.17 17.49
CA GLY A 404 25.97 -19.85 17.10
C GLY A 404 26.50 -19.82 15.66
N ASP A 405 26.00 -18.85 14.90
CA ASP A 405 26.43 -18.55 13.54
C ASP A 405 27.76 -17.78 13.61
N PRO A 406 28.85 -18.25 12.97
CA PRO A 406 30.12 -17.52 12.90
C PRO A 406 30.03 -16.36 11.89
N GLU A 407 29.01 -15.52 12.01
CA GLU A 407 28.94 -14.18 11.38
C GLU A 407 29.63 -13.11 12.28
N GLU A 408 30.10 -13.48 13.48
CA GLU A 408 30.84 -12.59 14.39
C GLU A 408 32.20 -12.09 13.87
N ASP A 409 32.81 -12.71 12.84
CA ASP A 409 34.15 -12.33 12.38
C ASP A 409 34.19 -11.19 11.33
N LEU A 410 33.03 -10.69 10.85
CA LEU A 410 32.98 -9.58 9.90
C LEU A 410 32.52 -8.25 10.50
N GLU A 411 31.95 -8.25 11.71
CA GLU A 411 31.55 -7.03 12.44
C GLU A 411 32.56 -6.63 13.54
N ASN A 412 33.56 -7.47 13.87
CA ASN A 412 34.64 -7.16 14.82
C ASN A 412 35.93 -6.61 14.19
N LEU A 413 35.90 -6.19 12.92
CA LEU A 413 36.97 -5.34 12.40
C LEU A 413 36.73 -3.92 12.91
N ASP A 414 37.32 -3.63 14.07
CA ASP A 414 37.51 -2.27 14.58
C ASP A 414 38.00 -1.38 13.43
N PHE A 415 37.12 -0.45 13.05
CA PHE A 415 37.44 0.61 12.11
C PHE A 415 38.33 1.60 12.86
N ASP A 416 39.64 1.33 12.90
CA ASP A 416 40.62 2.32 13.33
C ASP A 416 40.52 3.51 12.37
N GLU A 417 39.89 4.56 12.89
CA GLU A 417 39.77 5.88 12.29
C GLU A 417 41.18 6.42 12.06
N PRO A 418 41.63 6.66 10.81
CA PRO A 418 42.94 7.24 10.59
C PRO A 418 42.88 8.68 11.10
N SER A 419 43.61 8.94 12.18
CA SER A 419 43.85 10.27 12.72
C SER A 419 44.50 11.14 11.65
N ASP A 420 43.85 12.27 11.35
CA ASP A 420 44.40 13.38 10.58
C ASP A 420 45.69 13.86 11.26
N GLU A 421 46.88 13.49 10.74
CA GLU A 421 48.12 14.26 10.84
C GLU A 421 49.24 13.61 10.00
N GLU A 422 49.94 14.44 9.21
CA GLU A 422 51.11 14.18 8.35
C GLU A 422 50.88 13.46 7.00
N SER A 423 51.35 13.94 5.84
CA SER A 423 52.03 15.17 5.47
C SER A 423 52.07 15.24 3.94
N GLU A 424 51.95 16.45 3.41
CA GLU A 424 52.25 16.80 2.02
C GLU A 424 53.69 16.42 1.68
N ARG A 425 53.92 15.83 0.48
CA ARG A 425 55.15 16.00 -0.31
C ARG A 425 54.97 15.50 -1.76
N GLU A 426 54.80 16.51 -2.61
CA GLU A 426 55.38 16.73 -3.94
C GLU A 426 55.50 15.61 -5.00
N SER A 427 54.92 15.96 -6.16
CA SER A 427 55.34 15.71 -7.54
C SER A 427 56.80 15.30 -7.79
N ASP A 428 57.04 14.36 -8.73
CA ASP A 428 57.48 14.66 -10.11
C ASP A 428 57.72 13.36 -10.93
N SER A 429 57.78 13.52 -12.26
CA SER A 429 58.28 12.64 -13.33
C SER A 429 57.28 12.01 -14.31
N GLU A 430 57.25 12.62 -15.50
CA GLU A 430 56.72 12.16 -16.78
C GLU A 430 57.62 11.10 -17.46
N SER A 431 56.97 10.31 -18.32
CA SER A 431 57.44 9.71 -19.60
C SER A 431 58.71 8.86 -19.68
N GLU A 432 58.58 7.61 -20.17
CA GLU A 432 59.15 7.14 -21.46
C GLU A 432 58.72 5.67 -21.74
N ASP A 433 58.87 5.27 -23.02
CA ASP A 433 58.71 3.94 -23.62
C ASP A 433 57.40 3.60 -24.37
N GLU A 434 57.28 4.21 -25.57
CA GLU A 434 56.75 3.54 -26.76
C GLU A 434 57.83 2.64 -27.42
N GLU A 435 57.37 1.73 -28.30
CA GLU A 435 58.12 0.81 -29.16
C GLU A 435 58.56 -0.53 -28.54
N ILE A 436 57.78 -1.59 -28.80
CA ILE A 436 58.21 -2.76 -29.58
C ILE A 436 56.98 -3.65 -29.85
N SER A 437 56.82 -4.02 -31.12
CA SER A 437 56.09 -5.21 -31.65
C SER A 437 54.92 -4.99 -32.62
N ASN A 438 54.98 -3.95 -33.45
CA ASN A 438 54.46 -4.07 -34.82
C ASN A 438 55.44 -4.89 -35.68
N LYS A 439 55.45 -6.22 -35.49
CA LYS A 439 56.19 -7.15 -36.36
C LYS A 439 55.59 -8.55 -36.36
N LYS A 440 54.32 -8.68 -36.77
CA LYS A 440 53.76 -9.95 -37.28
C LYS A 440 52.43 -9.68 -37.97
N LEU A 441 52.48 -9.36 -39.26
CA LEU A 441 51.40 -9.58 -40.24
C LEU A 441 51.89 -9.07 -41.60
N LYS A 442 52.66 -9.90 -42.31
CA LYS A 442 52.77 -9.99 -43.78
C LYS A 442 53.71 -11.15 -44.14
N LEU A 443 53.31 -11.90 -45.18
CA LEU A 443 53.76 -13.21 -45.68
C LEU A 443 53.23 -14.40 -44.86
N ASN A 444 52.32 -15.25 -45.35
CA ASN A 444 51.88 -15.57 -46.72
C ASN A 444 50.36 -15.60 -46.83
#